data_AF-A0A0S8AHY6-F1
#
_entry.id   AF-A0A0S8AHY6-F1
#
_cell.length_a   1.000
_cell.length_b   1.000
_cell.length_c   1.000
_cell.angle_alpha   90.00
_cell.angle_beta   90.00
_cell.angle_gamma   90.00
#
_symmetry.space_group_name_H-M   'P 1'
#
loop_
_entity.id
_entity.type
_entity.pdbx_description
1 polymer ?
#
loop_
_entity_poly.entity_id
_entity_poly.type
_entity_poly.pdbx_seq_one_letter_code
_entity_poly.pdbx_strand_id
1 'polypeptide(L)' 'MSLNVEDPVAQESGTLTSMGFAVNLGKQVLLKDIVIIDAWVGPSYNFRTVEAEGEIDTGISDADGFGIRLGIAIGIAF' A
#
# COMPACT_ATOMS: atom_id res chain seq x y z
N MET A 1 2.11 5.27 -2.91
CA MET A 1 2.54 5.52 -1.52
C MET A 1 4.03 5.81 -1.58
N SER A 2 4.50 6.83 -0.86
CA SER A 2 5.93 7.14 -0.76
C SER A 2 6.36 7.07 0.70
N LEU A 3 7.51 6.46 0.96
CA LEU A 3 8.15 6.39 2.26
C LEU A 3 9.53 7.02 2.14
N ASN A 4 9.78 8.05 2.95
CA ASN A 4 11.05 8.77 2.98
C ASN A 4 11.77 8.43 4.29
N VAL A 5 13.07 8.17 4.19
CA VAL A 5 13.99 8.02 5.33
C VAL A 5 15.14 8.99 5.12
N GLU A 6 15.45 9.78 6.15
CA GLU A 6 16.53 10.76 6.15
C GLU A 6 17.43 10.52 7.37
N ASP A 7 18.74 10.42 7.16
CA ASP A 7 19.73 10.52 8.24
C ASP A 7 20.34 11.93 8.25
N PRO A 8 19.99 12.76 9.26
CA PRO A 8 20.47 14.14 9.32
C PRO A 8 21.97 14.27 9.65
N VAL A 9 22.64 13.21 10.11
CA VAL A 9 24.07 13.21 10.45
C VAL A 9 24.93 12.85 9.24
N ALA A 10 24.46 11.91 8.41
CA ALA A 10 25.19 11.42 7.24
C ALA A 10 24.82 12.13 5.92
N GLN A 11 23.80 13.00 5.91
CA GLN A 11 23.21 13.57 4.67
C GLN A 11 22.77 12.50 3.67
N GLU A 12 22.29 11.39 4.21
CA GLU A 12 21.86 10.22 3.44
C GLU A 12 20.33 10.19 3.39
N SER A 13 19.77 10.07 2.19
CA SER A 13 18.33 10.02 1.98
C SER A 13 17.94 8.79 1.16
N GLY A 14 16.81 8.19 1.51
CA GLY A 14 16.24 7.04 0.81
C GLY A 14 14.73 7.22 0.63
N THR A 15 14.28 7.21 -0.61
CA THR A 15 12.86 7.30 -0.97
C THR A 15 12.39 6.00 -1.60
N LEU A 16 11.44 5.32 -0.95
CA LEU A 16 10.73 4.19 -1.52
C LEU A 16 9.39 4.66 -2.08
N THR A 17 9.28 4.66 -3.40
CA THR A 17 8.02 4.91 -4.10
C THR A 17 7.37 3.60 -4.51
N SER A 18 6.12 3.39 -4.14
CA SER A 18 5.34 2.23 -4.57
C SER A 18 4.04 2.62 -5.26
N MET A 19 3.80 1.99 -6.41
CA MET A 19 2.57 2.04 -7.20
C MET A 19 2.09 0.63 -7.49
N GLY A 20 0.79 0.38 -7.52
CA GLY A 20 0.29 -0.97 -7.75
C GLY A 20 -1.16 -1.02 -8.19
N PHE A 21 -1.53 -2.15 -8.78
CA PHE A 21 -2.90 -2.46 -9.15
C PHE A 21 -3.40 -3.64 -8.32
N ALA A 22 -4.70 -3.66 -8.07
CA ALA A 22 -5.36 -4.76 -7.37
C ALA A 22 -6.70 -5.04 -8.04
N VAL A 23 -7.03 -6.32 -8.19
CA VAL A 23 -8.35 -6.77 -8.61
C VAL A 23 -9.05 -7.29 -7.37
N ASN A 24 -10.07 -6.57 -6.90
CA ASN A 24 -10.75 -6.91 -5.65
C ASN A 24 -12.13 -7.53 -5.94
N LEU A 25 -12.42 -8.64 -5.28
CA LEU A 25 -13.74 -9.23 -5.20
C LEU A 25 -14.26 -9.03 -3.79
N GLY A 26 -15.43 -8.40 -3.68
CA GLY A 26 -16.01 -8.05 -2.40
C GLY A 26 -17.51 -8.26 -2.35
N LYS A 27 -18.05 -8.14 -1.15
CA LYS A 27 -19.48 -8.19 -0.91
C LYS A 27 -19.86 -7.07 0.07
N GLN A 28 -20.84 -6.29 -0.36
CA GLN A 28 -21.54 -5.33 0.46
C GLN A 28 -22.81 -5.96 1.06
N VAL A 29 -23.05 -5.68 2.35
CA VAL A 29 -24.24 -6.09 3.09
C VAL A 29 -24.81 -4.87 3.80
N LEU A 30 -26.12 -4.66 3.66
CA LEU A 30 -26.87 -3.68 4.44
C LEU A 30 -27.49 -4.38 5.65
N LEU A 31 -27.22 -3.86 6.85
CA LEU A 31 -27.74 -4.32 8.11
C LEU A 31 -28.76 -3.33 8.64
N LYS A 32 -29.98 -3.82 8.87
CA LYS A 32 -31.11 -3.06 9.44
C LYS A 32 -31.36 -1.72 8.74
N ASP A 33 -31.10 -1.65 7.43
CA ASP A 33 -31.24 -0.46 6.59
C ASP A 33 -30.45 0.79 7.03
N ILE A 34 -29.55 0.64 8.00
CA ILE A 34 -28.81 1.75 8.63
C ILE A 34 -27.30 1.52 8.53
N VAL A 35 -26.80 0.28 8.59
CA VAL A 35 -25.35 0.04 8.62
C VAL A 35 -24.94 -0.70 7.36
N ILE A 36 -23.97 -0.15 6.64
CA ILE A 36 -23.35 -0.80 5.48
C ILE A 36 -22.04 -1.42 5.93
N ILE A 37 -21.86 -2.71 5.63
CA ILE A 37 -20.57 -3.39 5.74
C ILE A 37 -20.18 -3.86 4.35
N ASP A 38 -19.03 -3.39 3.86
CA ASP A 38 -18.42 -3.87 2.62
C ASP A 38 -17.06 -4.49 2.94
N ALA A 39 -16.80 -5.68 2.41
CA ALA A 39 -15.55 -6.39 2.62
C ALA A 39 -15.06 -6.98 1.30
N TRP A 40 -13.75 -6.88 1.05
CA TRP A 40 -13.14 -7.36 -0.19
C TRP A 40 -11.78 -8.01 0.02
N VAL A 41 -11.45 -8.90 -0.91
CA VAL A 41 -10.15 -9.56 -1.05
C VAL A 41 -9.74 -9.59 -2.51
N GLY A 42 -8.45 -9.45 -2.78
CA GLY A 42 -7.96 -9.47 -4.15
C GLY A 42 -6.46 -9.71 -4.26
N PRO A 43 -5.97 -10.33 -5.35
CA PRO A 43 -4.56 -10.23 -5.69
C PRO A 43 -4.21 -8.78 -6.00
N SER A 44 -2.98 -8.43 -5.69
CA SER A 44 -2.35 -7.16 -6.03
C SER A 44 -0.96 -7.39 -6.57
N TYR A 45 -0.51 -6.49 -7.43
CA TYR A 45 0.88 -6.40 -7.85
C TYR A 45 1.35 -4.97 -7.61
N ASN A 46 2.50 -4.84 -6.96
CA ASN A 46 3.07 -3.54 -6.62
C ASN A 46 4.44 -3.43 -7.26
N PHE A 47 4.61 -2.35 -8.03
CA PHE A 47 5.88 -1.84 -8.50
C PHE A 47 6.51 -0.99 -7.38
N ARG A 48 7.80 -1.19 -7.11
CA ARG A 48 8.50 -0.48 -6.04
C ARG A 48 9.86 0.01 -6.51
N THR A 49 10.04 1.32 -6.49
CA THR A 49 11.31 1.97 -6.84
C THR A 49 11.95 2.51 -5.57
N VAL A 50 13.22 2.18 -5.37
CA VAL A 50 14.06 2.74 -4.30
C VAL A 50 15.01 3.75 -4.93
N GLU A 51 14.94 4.99 -4.50
CA GLU A 51 15.89 6.05 -4.85
C GLU A 51 16.73 6.35 -3.60
N ALA A 52 18.05 6.33 -3.73
CA ALA A 52 18.97 6.64 -2.64
C ALA A 52 19.94 7.74 -3.06
N GLU A 53 20.16 8.70 -2.16
CA GLU A 53 21.15 9.76 -2.30
C GLU A 53 22.24 9.56 -1.23
N GLY A 54 23.47 9.27 -1.65
CA GLY A 54 24.63 8.99 -0.77
C GLY A 54 25.31 7.65 -1.06
N GLU A 55 26.29 7.24 -0.23
CA GLU A 55 26.89 5.89 -0.26
C GLU A 55 26.03 4.88 0.53
N ILE A 56 24.71 4.89 0.28
CA ILE A 56 23.78 3.99 0.96
C ILE A 56 23.64 2.71 0.14
N ASP A 57 24.13 1.59 0.68
CA ASP A 57 23.72 0.27 0.18
C ASP A 57 22.31 -0.02 0.68
N THR A 58 21.33 0.16 -0.20
CA THR A 58 19.91 -0.09 0.13
C THR A 58 19.60 -1.58 0.32
N GLY A 59 20.54 -2.48 -0.03
CA GLY A 59 20.41 -3.93 0.08
C GLY A 59 19.31 -4.56 -0.80
N ILE A 60 18.49 -3.74 -1.46
CA ILE A 60 17.34 -4.13 -2.27
C ILE A 60 17.30 -3.17 -3.48
N SER A 61 17.71 -3.68 -4.64
CA SER A 61 17.74 -2.91 -5.88
C SER A 61 16.38 -2.81 -6.57
N ASP A 62 15.49 -3.78 -6.32
CA ASP A 62 14.14 -3.81 -6.88
C ASP A 62 13.24 -4.70 -6.01
N ALA A 63 12.02 -4.24 -5.69
CA ALA A 63 11.14 -4.88 -4.70
C ALA A 63 9.71 -5.11 -5.20
N ASP A 64 9.59 -5.33 -6.51
CA ASP A 64 8.35 -5.68 -7.17
C ASP A 64 7.76 -7.00 -6.67
N GLY A 65 6.44 -7.07 -6.56
CA GLY A 65 5.84 -8.34 -6.13
C GLY A 65 4.33 -8.43 -6.09
N PHE A 66 3.90 -9.69 -6.11
CA PHE A 66 2.54 -10.08 -5.83
C PHE A 66 2.24 -9.98 -4.34
N GLY A 67 1.01 -9.58 -4.02
CA GLY A 67 0.49 -9.53 -2.66
C GLY A 67 -0.99 -9.82 -2.63
N ILE A 68 -1.52 -10.01 -1.43
CA ILE A 68 -2.97 -10.11 -1.18
C ILE A 68 -3.41 -8.79 -0.55
N ARG A 69 -4.45 -8.18 -1.12
CA ARG A 69 -5.10 -7.00 -0.58
C ARG A 69 -6.41 -7.38 0.06
N LEU A 70 -6.59 -6.94 1.30
CA LEU A 70 -7.82 -7.07 2.07
C LEU A 70 -8.34 -5.67 2.38
N GLY A 71 -9.64 -5.53 2.54
CA GLY A 71 -10.22 -4.31 3.06
C GLY A 71 -11.64 -4.48 3.55
N ILE A 72 -12.02 -3.57 4.44
CA ILE A 72 -13.35 -3.44 5.01
C ILE A 72 -13.72 -1.96 5.01
N ALA A 73 -14.96 -1.66 4.67
CA ALA A 73 -15.58 -0.36 4.85
C ALA A 73 -16.84 -0.51 5.69
N ILE A 74 -17.03 0.41 6.64
CA ILE A 74 -18.21 0.47 7.51
C ILE A 74 -18.84 1.85 7.30
N GLY A 75 -20.11 1.88 6.96
CA GLY A 75 -20.87 3.11 6.69
C GLY A 75 -22.19 3.15 7.44
N ILE A 76 -22.73 4.36 7.57
CA ILE A 76 -24.09 4.60 8.04
C ILE A 76 -24.91 5.08 6.84
N ALA A 77 -25.98 4.35 6.50
CA ALA A 77 -27.00 4.76 5.55
C ALA A 77 -27.96 5.73 6.26
N PHE A 78 -28.12 6.93 5.70
CA PHE A 78 -28.99 8.00 6.17
C PHE A 78 -29.89 8.49 5.04
#